data_AF-A0A952UZS6-F1
#
_entry.id   AF-A0A952UZS6-F1
#
_cell.length_a   1.000
_cell.length_b   1.000
_cell.length_c   1.000
_cell.angle_alpha   90.00
_cell.angle_beta   90.00
_cell.angle_gamma   90.00
#
_symmetry.space_group_name_H-M   'P 1'
#
loop_
_entity.id
_entity.type
_entity.pdbx_description
1 polymer ?
#
loop_
_entity_poly.entity_id
_entity_poly.type
_entity_poly.pdbx_seq_one_letter_code
_entity_poly.pdbx_strand_id
1 'polypeptide(L)'
;MGRFADLETCAELTLEHAREAAASLVSMRAFLDWASFTARPEEGAPKVLLAIAQLAQASWIDGALYVDVTGDDAVTKISIFADYGFGIRERLLPLARLDAPFDEFVRAVRLSPKLIAPFRGETLAGSLILTPPDAELGEEKDLADIAIAESSLLDDPNRTVPPPPAAAVTKPPPSVPEQSGVHTHPTVRRMVAVRPEALRSGNDD
;
A
#
# COMPACT_ATOMS: atom_id res chain seq x y z
N MET A 1 18.66 -16.53 -16.04
CA MET A 1 18.49 -15.66 -17.22
C MET A 1 17.05 -15.81 -17.66
N GLY A 2 16.28 -14.72 -17.54
CA GLY A 2 14.81 -14.76 -17.62
C GLY A 2 14.33 -14.90 -19.07
N ARG A 3 13.19 -15.57 -19.25
CA ARG A 3 12.56 -15.86 -20.55
C ARG A 3 12.13 -14.63 -21.37
N PHE A 4 12.29 -13.43 -20.81
CA PHE A 4 12.02 -12.14 -21.48
C PHE A 4 13.29 -11.46 -21.99
N ALA A 5 14.46 -12.11 -21.85
CA ALA A 5 15.75 -11.53 -22.26
C ALA A 5 15.90 -11.35 -23.77
N ASP A 6 15.06 -12.03 -24.57
CA ASP A 6 15.06 -11.93 -26.03
C ASP A 6 14.28 -10.69 -26.53
N LEU A 7 13.61 -9.96 -25.63
CA LEU A 7 12.87 -8.74 -25.94
C LEU A 7 13.73 -7.51 -25.65
N GLU A 8 13.94 -6.68 -26.66
CA GLU A 8 14.74 -5.46 -26.54
C GLU A 8 13.94 -4.31 -25.92
N THR A 9 12.63 -4.26 -26.19
CA THR A 9 11.74 -3.17 -25.76
C THR A 9 10.40 -3.68 -25.24
N CYS A 10 9.71 -2.85 -24.44
CA CYS A 10 8.34 -3.17 -24.01
C CYS A 10 7.35 -3.20 -25.19
N ALA A 11 7.66 -2.52 -26.30
CA ALA A 11 6.85 -2.54 -27.52
C ALA A 11 6.75 -3.92 -28.17
N GLU A 12 7.71 -4.82 -27.96
CA GLU A 12 7.72 -6.19 -28.51
C GLU A 12 6.85 -7.17 -27.71
N LEU A 13 6.26 -6.71 -26.60
CA LEU A 13 5.37 -7.55 -25.80
C LEU A 13 4.16 -8.01 -26.61
N THR A 14 3.98 -9.34 -26.61
CA THR A 14 2.86 -10.05 -27.22
C THR A 14 1.95 -10.60 -26.12
N LEU A 15 0.76 -11.06 -26.52
CA LEU A 15 -0.15 -11.73 -25.61
C LEU A 15 0.41 -13.06 -25.07
N GLU A 16 1.27 -13.74 -25.84
CA GLU A 16 1.90 -14.99 -25.41
C GLU A 16 2.88 -14.74 -24.25
N HIS A 17 3.73 -13.71 -24.36
CA HIS A 17 4.62 -13.28 -23.28
C HIS A 17 3.82 -12.87 -22.03
N ALA A 18 2.71 -12.15 -22.22
CA ALA A 18 1.83 -11.74 -21.13
C ALA A 18 1.20 -12.93 -20.38
N ARG A 19 0.73 -13.95 -21.11
CA ARG A 19 0.18 -15.18 -20.52
C ARG A 19 1.25 -15.97 -19.78
N GLU A 20 2.44 -16.07 -20.36
CA GLU A 20 3.56 -16.75 -19.72
C GLU A 20 3.97 -16.07 -18.41
N ALA A 21 4.04 -14.73 -18.40
CA ALA A 21 4.29 -13.96 -17.18
C ALA A 21 3.24 -14.25 -16.11
N ALA A 22 1.95 -14.27 -16.46
CA ALA A 22 0.85 -14.52 -15.51
C ALA A 22 0.72 -15.98 -15.04
N ALA A 23 1.41 -16.93 -15.67
CA ALA A 23 1.27 -18.36 -15.37
C ALA A 23 1.73 -18.73 -13.93
N SER A 24 2.62 -17.95 -13.32
CA SER A 24 3.05 -18.17 -11.94
C SER A 24 3.55 -16.89 -11.27
N LEU A 25 3.56 -16.86 -9.94
CA LEU A 25 4.17 -15.78 -9.15
C LEU A 25 5.63 -15.52 -9.54
N VAL A 26 6.41 -16.59 -9.74
CA VAL A 26 7.84 -16.49 -10.08
C VAL A 26 8.02 -15.87 -11.47
N SER A 27 7.21 -16.30 -12.44
CA SER A 27 7.22 -15.75 -13.80
C SER A 27 6.85 -14.27 -13.81
N MET A 28 5.79 -13.89 -13.10
CA MET A 28 5.33 -12.50 -13.07
C MET A 28 6.35 -11.59 -12.38
N ARG A 29 7.00 -12.07 -11.32
CA ARG A 29 8.09 -11.33 -10.67
C ARG A 29 9.26 -11.10 -11.63
N ALA A 30 9.72 -12.15 -12.32
CA ALA A 30 10.79 -12.03 -13.30
C ALA A 30 10.42 -11.07 -14.46
N PHE A 31 9.15 -11.07 -14.86
CA PHE A 31 8.61 -10.15 -15.86
C PHE A 31 8.65 -8.69 -15.38
N LEU A 32 8.19 -8.40 -14.16
CA LEU A 32 8.19 -7.05 -13.60
C LEU A 32 9.62 -6.53 -13.35
N ASP A 33 10.54 -7.41 -12.94
CA ASP A 33 11.96 -7.08 -12.81
C ASP A 33 12.58 -6.71 -14.17
N TRP A 34 12.29 -7.48 -15.23
CA TRP A 34 12.70 -7.14 -16.61
C TRP A 34 12.07 -5.82 -17.07
N ALA A 35 10.76 -5.65 -16.88
CA ALA A 35 10.05 -4.43 -17.28
C ALA A 35 10.62 -3.19 -16.58
N SER A 36 11.00 -3.31 -15.31
CA SER A 36 11.62 -2.21 -14.56
C SER A 36 12.98 -1.80 -15.14
N PHE A 37 13.71 -2.73 -15.76
CA PHE A 37 14.98 -2.43 -16.41
C PHE A 37 14.81 -1.90 -17.84
N THR A 38 13.83 -2.42 -18.57
CA THR A 38 13.64 -2.20 -20.01
C THR A 38 12.70 -1.03 -20.33
N ALA A 39 11.75 -0.69 -19.46
CA ALA A 39 10.78 0.35 -19.72
C ALA A 39 11.46 1.71 -19.95
N ARG A 40 11.13 2.35 -21.08
CA ARG A 40 11.54 3.71 -21.42
C ARG A 40 10.32 4.49 -21.90
N PRO A 41 10.35 5.84 -21.80
CA PRO A 41 9.26 6.66 -22.31
C PRO A 41 9.07 6.42 -23.82
N GLU A 42 7.83 6.35 -24.27
CA GLU A 42 7.45 6.17 -25.68
C GLU A 42 7.89 4.84 -26.33
N GLU A 43 8.56 3.94 -25.59
CA GLU A 43 8.96 2.61 -26.06
C GLU A 43 7.94 1.51 -25.69
N GLY A 44 6.68 1.91 -25.49
CA GLY A 44 5.57 0.99 -25.25
C GLY A 44 5.52 0.42 -23.82
N ALA A 45 6.06 1.13 -22.83
CA ALA A 45 6.00 0.74 -21.42
C ALA A 45 4.58 0.35 -20.93
N PRO A 46 3.48 1.00 -21.37
CA PRO A 46 2.13 0.59 -20.99
C PRO A 46 1.75 -0.83 -21.41
N LYS A 47 2.44 -1.47 -22.37
CA LYS A 47 2.19 -2.87 -22.73
C LYS A 47 2.42 -3.84 -21.59
N VAL A 48 3.16 -3.45 -20.55
CA VAL A 48 3.29 -4.20 -19.30
C VAL A 48 1.92 -4.50 -18.67
N LEU A 49 0.93 -3.62 -18.87
CA LEU A 49 -0.44 -3.82 -18.42
C LEU A 49 -1.12 -5.05 -19.03
N LEU A 50 -0.69 -5.54 -20.21
CA LEU A 50 -1.22 -6.77 -20.80
C LEU A 50 -0.96 -7.99 -19.90
N ALA A 51 0.26 -8.10 -19.36
CA ALA A 51 0.65 -9.19 -18.47
C ALA A 51 -0.12 -9.12 -17.15
N ILE A 52 -0.28 -7.90 -16.62
CA ILE A 52 -1.10 -7.64 -15.43
C ILE A 52 -2.56 -8.03 -15.69
N ALA A 53 -3.08 -7.70 -16.88
CA ALA A 53 -4.44 -8.06 -17.27
C ALA A 53 -4.67 -9.59 -17.29
N GLN A 54 -3.64 -10.37 -17.65
CA GLN A 54 -3.72 -11.83 -17.62
C GLN A 54 -3.75 -12.41 -16.19
N LEU A 55 -3.36 -11.65 -15.16
CA LEU A 55 -3.48 -12.11 -13.76
C LEU A 55 -4.94 -12.36 -13.35
N ALA A 56 -5.92 -11.71 -13.99
CA ALA A 56 -7.33 -11.99 -13.74
C ALA A 56 -7.75 -13.44 -14.01
N GLN A 57 -6.94 -14.20 -14.77
CA GLN A 57 -7.15 -15.61 -15.07
C GLN A 57 -6.19 -16.53 -14.30
N ALA A 58 -5.32 -15.98 -13.45
CA ALA A 58 -4.31 -16.75 -12.74
C ALA A 58 -4.93 -17.57 -11.61
N SER A 59 -4.78 -18.89 -11.67
CA SER A 59 -5.33 -19.81 -10.67
C SER A 59 -4.54 -19.83 -9.35
N TRP A 60 -3.40 -19.15 -9.27
CA TRP A 60 -2.54 -19.09 -8.08
C TRP A 60 -2.84 -17.88 -7.19
N ILE A 61 -3.78 -17.02 -7.59
CA ILE A 61 -4.16 -15.83 -6.86
C ILE A 61 -5.46 -16.10 -6.14
N ASP A 62 -5.42 -16.00 -4.82
CA ASP A 62 -6.61 -16.04 -3.98
C ASP A 62 -7.12 -14.61 -3.76
N GLY A 63 -8.44 -14.41 -3.85
CA GLY A 63 -9.07 -13.10 -3.71
C GLY A 63 -9.22 -12.31 -5.01
N ALA A 64 -9.76 -11.09 -4.89
CA ALA A 64 -9.96 -10.20 -6.02
C ALA A 64 -8.70 -9.38 -6.29
N LEU A 65 -8.32 -9.20 -7.56
CA LEU A 65 -7.15 -8.41 -7.89
C LEU A 65 -7.42 -6.92 -7.75
N TYR A 66 -6.47 -6.22 -7.13
CA TYR A 66 -6.47 -4.77 -7.06
C TYR A 66 -5.09 -4.27 -7.50
N VAL A 67 -5.05 -3.49 -8.58
CA VAL A 67 -3.81 -2.92 -9.10
C VAL A 67 -3.85 -1.41 -8.94
N ASP A 68 -2.80 -0.88 -8.34
CA ASP A 68 -2.62 0.56 -8.14
C ASP A 68 -1.43 1.02 -8.97
N VAL A 69 -1.70 1.85 -9.97
CA VAL A 69 -0.70 2.47 -10.84
C VAL A 69 -0.61 3.94 -10.46
N THR A 70 0.55 4.35 -9.95
CA THR A 70 0.82 5.74 -9.55
C THR A 70 2.09 6.22 -10.20
N GLY A 71 2.34 7.52 -10.26
CA GLY A 71 3.62 8.01 -10.76
C GLY A 71 3.64 9.50 -11.00
N ASP A 72 4.69 9.92 -11.68
CA ASP A 72 4.96 11.30 -12.07
C ASP A 72 5.39 11.37 -13.55
N ASP A 73 5.96 12.49 -13.97
CA ASP A 73 6.40 12.74 -15.34
C ASP A 73 7.65 11.94 -15.75
N ALA A 74 8.26 11.17 -14.84
CA ALA A 74 9.45 10.37 -15.12
C ALA A 74 9.26 8.89 -14.81
N VAL A 75 8.58 8.56 -13.71
CA VAL A 75 8.52 7.19 -13.19
C VAL A 75 7.09 6.78 -12.90
N THR A 76 6.74 5.58 -13.36
CA THR A 76 5.49 4.90 -13.03
C THR A 76 5.77 3.77 -12.03
N LYS A 77 4.92 3.65 -11.03
CA LYS A 77 4.98 2.66 -9.96
C LYS A 77 3.73 1.79 -10.04
N ILE A 78 3.92 0.48 -10.03
CA ILE A 78 2.82 -0.49 -10.08
C ILE A 78 2.85 -1.35 -8.83
N SER A 79 1.75 -1.30 -8.08
CA SER A 79 1.51 -2.16 -6.93
C SER A 79 0.36 -3.13 -7.24
N ILE A 80 0.56 -4.41 -6.97
CA ILE A 80 -0.44 -5.45 -7.23
C ILE A 80 -0.81 -6.11 -5.90
N PHE A 81 -2.11 -6.17 -5.62
CA PHE A 81 -2.68 -6.66 -4.38
C PHE A 81 -3.76 -7.72 -4.65
N ALA A 82 -3.93 -8.62 -3.69
CA ALA A 82 -5.13 -9.43 -3.51
C ALA A 82 -6.00 -8.76 -2.44
N ASP A 83 -7.24 -8.48 -2.79
CA ASP A 83 -8.28 -8.01 -1.88
C ASP A 83 -9.14 -9.21 -1.46
N TYR A 84 -9.15 -9.50 -0.17
CA TYR A 84 -9.96 -10.58 0.42
C TYR A 84 -11.29 -10.07 1.00
N GLY A 85 -11.63 -8.80 0.73
CA GLY A 85 -12.77 -8.10 1.32
C GLY A 85 -12.46 -7.48 2.67
N PHE A 86 -13.45 -6.77 3.23
CA PHE A 86 -13.36 -6.10 4.55
C PHE A 86 -12.20 -5.11 4.70
N GLY A 87 -11.71 -4.56 3.59
CA GLY A 87 -10.56 -3.65 3.57
C GLY A 87 -9.22 -4.36 3.79
N ILE A 88 -9.18 -5.70 3.76
CA ILE A 88 -7.95 -6.48 3.89
C ILE A 88 -7.34 -6.67 2.50
N ARG A 89 -6.21 -6.00 2.28
CA ARG A 89 -5.43 -6.13 1.05
C ARG A 89 -4.04 -6.65 1.35
N GLU A 90 -3.64 -7.70 0.66
CA GLU A 90 -2.30 -8.27 0.71
C GLU A 90 -1.54 -7.91 -0.56
N ARG A 91 -0.29 -7.45 -0.43
CA ARG A 91 0.55 -7.19 -1.58
C ARG A 91 1.08 -8.51 -2.15
N LEU A 92 0.72 -8.82 -3.39
CA LEU A 92 1.11 -10.07 -4.06
C LEU A 92 2.54 -10.02 -4.62
N LEU A 93 2.92 -8.87 -5.18
CA LEU A 93 4.18 -8.71 -5.90
C LEU A 93 4.96 -7.50 -5.37
N PRO A 94 6.29 -7.50 -5.46
CA PRO A 94 7.09 -6.31 -5.17
C PRO A 94 6.62 -5.10 -6.00
N LEU A 95 6.84 -3.90 -5.45
CA LEU A 95 6.58 -2.65 -6.16
C LEU A 95 7.46 -2.59 -7.42
N ALA A 96 6.84 -2.61 -8.60
CA ALA A 96 7.55 -2.39 -9.87
C ALA A 96 7.71 -0.89 -10.12
N ARG A 97 8.89 -0.47 -10.58
CA ARG A 97 9.18 0.92 -10.95
C ARG A 97 9.64 0.94 -12.41
N LEU A 98 8.89 1.64 -13.25
CA LEU A 98 9.11 1.73 -14.68
C LEU A 98 9.58 3.15 -14.99
N ASP A 99 10.70 3.28 -15.69
CA ASP A 99 11.24 4.57 -16.15
C ASP A 99 10.45 5.08 -17.36
N ALA A 100 9.16 5.34 -17.15
CA ALA A 100 8.24 5.91 -18.12
C ALA A 100 7.18 6.78 -17.39
N PRO A 101 6.75 7.89 -18.00
CA PRO A 101 5.80 8.82 -17.39
C PRO A 101 4.43 8.18 -17.14
N PHE A 102 3.82 8.51 -16.00
CA PHE A 102 2.50 8.01 -15.60
C PHE A 102 1.41 8.33 -16.61
N ASP A 103 1.46 9.51 -17.22
CA ASP A 103 0.47 9.93 -18.22
C ASP A 103 0.46 8.99 -19.45
N GLU A 104 1.58 8.33 -19.78
CA GLU A 104 1.61 7.34 -20.86
C GLU A 104 0.68 6.16 -20.58
N PHE A 105 0.61 5.70 -19.33
CA PHE A 105 -0.26 4.59 -18.92
C PHE A 105 -1.72 5.01 -18.93
N VAL A 106 -2.03 6.20 -18.39
CA VAL A 106 -3.40 6.75 -18.40
C VAL A 106 -3.90 6.92 -19.84
N ARG A 107 -3.08 7.52 -20.72
CA ARG A 107 -3.41 7.67 -22.15
C ARG A 107 -3.58 6.32 -22.84
N ALA A 108 -2.69 5.36 -22.59
CA ALA A 108 -2.77 4.03 -23.21
C ALA A 108 -4.05 3.28 -22.83
N VAL A 109 -4.45 3.33 -21.55
CA VAL A 109 -5.71 2.73 -21.09
C VAL A 109 -6.92 3.42 -21.71
N ARG A 110 -6.90 4.76 -21.80
CA ARG A 110 -7.99 5.53 -22.45
C ARG A 110 -8.12 5.20 -23.94
N LEU A 111 -6.99 5.10 -24.65
CA LEU A 111 -6.96 4.85 -26.10
C LEU A 111 -7.23 3.39 -26.44
N SER A 112 -6.81 2.46 -25.60
CA SER A 112 -6.97 1.02 -25.80
C SER A 112 -7.43 0.32 -24.51
N PRO A 113 -8.72 0.37 -24.17
CA PRO A 113 -9.26 -0.33 -23.00
C PRO A 113 -9.04 -1.84 -23.05
N LYS A 114 -8.87 -2.41 -24.25
CA LYS A 114 -8.54 -3.83 -24.45
C LYS A 114 -7.18 -4.22 -23.85
N LEU A 115 -6.30 -3.26 -23.60
CA LEU A 115 -5.00 -3.45 -22.98
C LEU A 115 -5.12 -3.99 -21.54
N ILE A 116 -6.16 -3.57 -20.82
CA ILE A 116 -6.38 -3.92 -19.42
C ILE A 116 -7.52 -4.94 -19.23
N ALA A 117 -8.22 -5.35 -20.29
CA ALA A 117 -9.33 -6.30 -20.17
C ALA A 117 -8.85 -7.63 -19.52
N PRO A 118 -9.56 -8.16 -18.51
CA PRO A 118 -10.95 -7.84 -18.14
C PRO A 118 -11.11 -6.70 -17.11
N PHE A 119 -10.03 -6.09 -16.63
CA PHE A 119 -10.11 -5.02 -15.63
C PHE A 119 -10.84 -3.77 -16.14
N ARG A 120 -11.44 -3.05 -15.21
CA ARG A 120 -11.90 -1.68 -15.36
C ARG A 120 -10.83 -0.75 -14.80
N GLY A 121 -10.51 0.30 -15.56
CA GLY A 121 -9.55 1.31 -15.14
C GLY A 121 -10.28 2.58 -14.69
N GLU A 122 -10.02 3.01 -13.46
CA GLU A 122 -10.58 4.24 -12.89
C GLU A 122 -9.45 5.16 -12.43
N THR A 123 -9.55 6.45 -12.70
CA THR A 123 -8.57 7.43 -12.23
C THR A 123 -9.08 8.11 -10.97
N LEU A 124 -8.42 7.85 -9.84
CA LEU A 124 -8.80 8.35 -8.51
C LEU A 124 -7.59 9.03 -7.86
N ALA A 125 -7.75 10.28 -7.44
CA ALA A 125 -6.73 11.04 -6.70
C ALA A 125 -5.31 10.98 -7.31
N GLY A 126 -5.19 11.02 -8.64
CA GLY A 126 -3.90 10.95 -9.34
C GLY A 126 -3.31 9.54 -9.50
N SER A 127 -4.11 8.51 -9.22
CA SER A 127 -3.75 7.10 -9.38
C SER A 127 -4.69 6.45 -10.40
N LEU A 128 -4.19 5.49 -11.17
CA LEU A 128 -4.97 4.64 -12.05
C LEU A 128 -5.17 3.29 -11.34
N ILE A 129 -6.40 3.04 -10.93
CA ILE A 129 -6.81 1.83 -10.22
C ILE A 129 -7.40 0.86 -11.24
N LEU A 130 -6.93 -0.39 -11.21
CA LEU A 130 -7.48 -1.47 -12.02
C LEU A 130 -8.13 -2.52 -11.12
N THR A 131 -9.42 -2.76 -11.32
CA THR A 131 -10.19 -3.79 -10.60
C THR A 131 -10.97 -4.68 -11.58
N PRO A 132 -11.15 -5.98 -11.26
CA PRO A 132 -11.97 -6.85 -12.08
C PRO A 132 -13.43 -6.38 -12.03
N PRO A 133 -14.25 -6.71 -13.04
CA PRO A 133 -15.61 -6.18 -13.16
C PRO A 133 -16.53 -6.61 -12.01
N ASP A 134 -16.22 -7.71 -11.34
CA ASP A 134 -16.97 -8.28 -10.22
C ASP A 134 -16.37 -7.91 -8.85
N ALA A 135 -15.21 -7.22 -8.83
CA ALA A 135 -14.78 -6.56 -7.61
C ALA A 135 -15.65 -5.31 -7.49
N GLU A 136 -16.72 -5.42 -6.73
CA GLU A 136 -17.31 -4.28 -6.08
C GLU A 136 -16.20 -3.65 -5.23
N LEU A 137 -15.47 -2.69 -5.82
CA LEU A 137 -14.80 -1.62 -5.09
C LEU A 137 -15.90 -1.09 -4.21
N GLY A 138 -15.90 -1.54 -2.95
CA GLY A 138 -17.03 -1.39 -2.06
C GLY A 138 -17.65 -0.05 -2.34
N GLU A 139 -18.86 -0.07 -2.90
CA GLU A 139 -19.60 1.17 -3.09
C GLU A 139 -19.39 1.89 -1.76
N GLU A 140 -18.97 3.16 -1.80
CA GLU A 140 -19.31 4.04 -0.71
C GLU A 140 -20.83 3.93 -0.63
N LYS A 141 -21.31 2.93 0.14
CA LYS A 141 -22.65 2.89 0.66
C LYS A 141 -22.72 4.22 1.34
N ASP A 142 -23.41 5.12 0.67
CA ASP A 142 -23.76 6.43 1.14
C ASP A 142 -23.89 6.33 2.65
N LEU A 143 -22.90 6.88 3.37
CA LEU A 143 -22.97 7.01 4.83
C LEU A 143 -24.19 7.86 5.23
N ALA A 144 -24.92 8.41 4.25
CA ALA A 144 -26.22 9.02 4.37
C ALA A 144 -27.35 8.06 4.82
N ASP A 145 -27.18 6.73 4.74
CA ASP A 145 -28.25 5.77 5.12
C ASP A 145 -27.97 5.00 6.43
N ILE A 146 -27.03 5.44 7.26
CA ILE A 146 -27.04 5.05 8.68
C ILE A 146 -28.12 5.89 9.38
N ALA A 147 -29.39 5.55 9.14
CA ALA A 147 -30.48 6.01 9.96
C ALA A 147 -30.34 5.35 11.34
N ILE A 148 -29.78 6.08 12.31
CA ILE A 148 -29.88 5.71 13.72
C ILE A 148 -31.38 5.70 14.04
N ALA A 149 -31.96 4.52 14.21
CA ALA A 149 -33.34 4.41 14.67
C ALA A 149 -33.45 5.13 16.01
N GLU A 150 -34.41 6.05 16.17
CA GLU A 150 -34.61 6.81 17.42
C GLU A 150 -34.84 5.88 18.63
N SER A 151 -35.27 4.64 18.39
CA SER A 151 -35.37 3.57 19.39
C SER A 151 -34.02 3.13 19.98
N SER A 152 -32.89 3.47 19.36
CA SER A 152 -31.55 3.19 19.87
C SER A 152 -31.02 4.29 20.80
N LEU A 153 -31.74 5.42 20.90
CA LEU A 153 -31.38 6.61 21.69
C LEU A 153 -32.09 6.64 23.06
N LEU A 154 -33.04 5.74 23.29
CA LEU A 154 -33.86 5.70 24.50
C LEU A 154 -33.69 4.37 25.23
N ASP A 155 -33.28 4.50 26.50
CA ASP A 155 -33.20 3.49 27.56
C ASP A 155 -32.14 2.39 27.43
N ASP A 156 -30.95 2.73 27.92
CA ASP A 156 -30.06 1.75 28.53
C ASP A 156 -30.59 1.46 29.95
N PRO A 157 -31.12 0.26 30.25
CA PRO A 157 -31.58 -0.09 31.60
C PRO A 157 -30.42 -0.21 32.60
N ASN A 158 -29.17 -0.10 32.13
CA ASN A 158 -27.97 -0.24 32.94
C ASN A 158 -27.30 1.11 33.22
N ARG A 159 -28.11 2.15 33.43
CA ARG A 159 -27.64 3.46 33.90
C ARG A 159 -26.96 3.28 35.26
N THR A 160 -25.63 3.31 35.27
CA THR A 160 -24.83 3.24 36.49
C THR A 160 -25.14 4.45 37.37
N VAL A 161 -25.78 4.18 38.51
CA VAL A 161 -25.99 5.20 39.54
C VAL A 161 -24.62 5.54 40.14
N PRO A 162 -24.21 6.81 40.20
CA PRO A 162 -22.97 7.17 40.87
C PRO A 162 -23.03 6.72 42.34
N PRO A 163 -21.95 6.16 42.90
CA PRO A 163 -21.93 5.74 44.28
C PRO A 163 -22.18 6.94 45.21
N PRO A 164 -22.90 6.75 46.33
CA PRO A 164 -23.21 7.83 47.25
C PRO A 164 -21.92 8.45 47.80
N PRO A 165 -21.89 9.78 48.04
CA PRO A 165 -20.72 10.45 48.61
C PRO A 165 -20.38 9.85 49.97
N ALA A 166 -19.09 9.59 50.20
CA ALA A 166 -18.59 9.00 51.43
C ALA A 166 -19.07 9.81 52.64
N ALA A 167 -19.75 9.14 53.57
CA ALA A 167 -20.05 9.70 54.88
C ALA A 167 -18.74 10.17 55.52
N ALA A 168 -18.72 11.42 55.99
CA ALA A 168 -17.61 12.02 56.69
C ALA A 168 -17.22 11.15 57.90
N VAL A 169 -16.15 10.38 57.77
CA VAL A 169 -15.54 9.69 58.89
C VAL A 169 -14.80 10.74 59.71
N THR A 170 -15.49 11.29 60.71
CA THR A 170 -14.86 11.98 61.83
C THR A 170 -14.05 10.98 62.63
N LYS A 171 -12.73 10.94 62.43
CA LYS A 171 -11.79 10.44 63.44
C LYS A 171 -10.65 11.44 63.65
N PRO A 172 -10.31 11.75 64.92
CA PRO A 172 -9.27 12.71 65.29
C PRO A 172 -7.85 12.16 65.00
N PRO A 173 -6.82 13.02 64.97
CA PRO A 173 -5.54 12.69 64.34
C PRO A 173 -4.63 11.92 65.28
N PRO A 174 -3.77 11.04 64.73
CA PRO A 174 -2.48 10.76 65.32
C PRO A 174 -1.34 11.08 64.36
N SER A 175 -0.53 12.05 64.80
CA SER A 175 0.93 12.12 64.74
C SER A 175 1.69 11.75 63.46
N VAL A 176 2.24 12.78 62.83
CA VAL A 176 3.33 12.74 61.83
C VAL A 176 4.57 12.05 62.42
N PRO A 177 5.28 11.23 61.63
CA PRO A 177 6.66 11.61 61.34
C PRO A 177 6.95 11.61 59.84
N GLU A 178 7.76 12.61 59.47
CA GLU A 178 8.30 12.91 58.16
C GLU A 178 8.99 11.70 57.52
N GLN A 179 8.73 11.49 56.22
CA GLN A 179 9.81 11.34 55.24
C GLN A 179 9.25 11.51 53.82
N SER A 180 9.54 12.69 53.27
CA SER A 180 9.28 13.07 51.89
C SER A 180 10.24 12.31 50.98
N GLY A 181 9.72 11.38 50.18
CA GLY A 181 10.41 10.77 49.04
C GLY A 181 10.05 11.49 47.75
N VAL A 182 10.42 12.78 47.64
CA VAL A 182 10.32 13.53 46.39
C VAL A 182 11.38 12.99 45.43
N HIS A 183 10.98 12.16 44.46
CA HIS A 183 11.84 11.84 43.32
C HIS A 183 11.86 13.03 42.35
N THR A 184 12.66 14.04 42.70
CA THR A 184 13.17 15.04 41.77
C THR A 184 14.61 14.71 41.45
N HIS A 185 14.87 14.19 40.24
CA HIS A 185 16.14 14.42 39.57
C HIS A 185 15.88 14.73 38.10
N PRO A 186 15.93 16.01 37.69
CA PRO A 186 16.39 16.35 36.35
C PRO A 186 17.93 16.24 36.33
N THR A 187 18.53 15.88 35.19
CA THR A 187 19.72 16.57 34.61
C THR A 187 20.11 15.91 33.28
N VAL A 188 20.44 16.79 32.35
CA VAL A 188 20.67 16.66 30.91
C VAL A 188 22.14 16.28 30.58
N ARG A 189 22.34 15.81 29.34
CA ARG A 189 23.56 15.77 28.49
C ARG A 189 24.51 14.57 28.62
N ARG A 190 24.59 13.80 27.52
CA ARG A 190 25.78 13.85 26.64
C ARG A 190 25.44 13.47 25.20
N MET A 191 25.43 14.46 24.32
CA MET A 191 25.66 14.23 22.89
C MET A 191 27.12 13.79 22.73
N VAL A 192 27.34 12.65 22.07
CA VAL A 192 28.63 12.35 21.46
C VAL A 192 28.39 12.38 19.95
N ALA A 193 28.76 13.49 19.34
CA ALA A 193 28.98 13.55 17.91
C ALA A 193 30.28 12.79 17.63
N VAL A 194 30.18 11.63 16.97
CA VAL A 194 31.33 11.03 16.32
C VAL A 194 31.36 11.60 14.90
N ARG A 195 32.26 12.54 14.66
CA ARG A 195 32.60 12.97 13.30
C ARG A 195 33.62 11.99 12.69
N PRO A 196 33.57 11.80 11.36
CA PRO A 196 34.39 10.83 10.65
C PRO A 196 35.76 11.45 10.31
N GLU A 197 36.80 11.05 11.04
CA GLU A 197 38.20 11.33 10.68
C GLU A 197 39.06 10.08 10.95
N ALA A 198 38.81 9.01 10.18
CA ALA A 198 39.87 8.07 9.83
C ALA A 198 40.45 8.50 8.47
N LEU A 199 41.05 9.68 8.48
CA LEU A 199 41.93 10.16 7.42
C LEU A 199 43.27 9.42 7.53
N ARG A 200 43.66 8.82 6.41
CA ARG A 200 44.98 8.97 5.79
C ARG A 200 46.19 9.01 6.74
N SER A 201 46.94 7.92 6.72
CA SER A 201 48.40 7.86 6.61
C SER A 201 48.66 6.43 6.07
N GLY A 202 49.36 6.17 4.98
CA GLY A 202 50.37 6.92 4.25
C GLY A 202 51.54 5.97 4.03
N ASN A 203 52.01 5.87 2.77
CA ASN A 203 53.35 5.40 2.35
C ASN A 203 53.70 3.92 2.61
N ASP A 204 54.61 3.26 1.91
CA ASP A 204 55.66 3.59 0.92
C ASP A 204 56.01 2.24 0.20
N ASP A 205 56.60 2.33 -1.00
CA ASP A 205 57.26 1.29 -1.83
C ASP A 205 56.46 0.05 -2.34
#